data_AF-A0A2A8BX64-F1
#
_entry.id   AF-A0A2A8BX64-F1
#
_cell.length_a   1.000
_cell.length_b   1.000
_cell.length_c   1.000
_cell.angle_alpha   90.00
_cell.angle_beta   90.00
_cell.angle_gamma   90.00
#
_symmetry.space_group_name_H-M   'P 1'
#
loop_
_entity.id
_entity.type
_entity.pdbx_description
1 polymer ?
#
loop_
_entity_poly.entity_id
_entity_poly.type
_entity_poly.pdbx_seq_one_letter_code
_entity_poly.pdbx_strand_id
1 'polypeptide(L)'
;AILNLLDKKKQNKQTKSQEVFQEKELVTFKDLLAPDVIDEKEEYMQLGGNYSLTIGIKDYPKHVFGNWMSQLRRFKGNLSISLHVERKSSEDMVKHLNIAIPELGSRTVNADEVKKRESQAEKKNAERLLDKLIDSDR
;
A
#
# COMPACT_ATOMS: atom_id res chain seq x y z
N ALA A 1 -2.00 19.52 65.03
CA ALA A 1 -0.95 18.68 64.41
C ALA A 1 -1.40 17.92 63.15
N ILE A 2 -2.50 18.29 62.47
CA ILE A 2 -3.02 17.57 61.28
C ILE A 2 -2.76 18.34 59.97
N LEU A 3 -2.47 19.64 60.03
CA LEU A 3 -2.31 20.49 58.85
C LEU A 3 -1.00 20.22 58.07
N ASN A 4 0.07 19.74 58.72
CA ASN A 4 1.37 19.46 58.07
C ASN A 4 1.43 18.14 57.28
N LEU A 5 0.39 17.30 57.33
CA LEU A 5 0.35 16.01 56.61
C LEU A 5 -0.26 16.13 55.20
N LEU A 6 -1.04 17.17 54.93
CA LEU A 6 -1.68 17.40 53.63
C LEU A 6 -0.77 18.12 52.64
N ASP A 7 0.14 18.98 53.09
CA ASP A 7 1.09 19.67 52.21
C ASP A 7 2.21 18.76 51.69
N LYS A 8 2.63 17.75 52.48
CA LYS A 8 3.57 16.73 52.01
C LYS A 8 3.03 15.85 50.88
N LYS A 9 1.71 15.64 50.81
CA LYS A 9 1.08 14.88 49.70
C LYS A 9 0.90 15.71 48.43
N LYS A 10 0.81 17.03 48.52
CA LYS A 10 0.71 17.92 47.35
C LYS A 10 2.06 18.16 46.69
N GLN A 11 3.14 18.30 47.46
CA GLN A 11 4.50 18.43 46.92
C GLN A 11 4.98 17.14 46.25
N ASN A 12 4.63 15.96 46.79
CA ASN A 12 5.10 14.67 46.26
C ASN A 12 4.41 14.24 44.95
N LYS A 13 3.34 14.94 44.53
CA LYS A 13 2.60 14.64 43.29
C LYS A 13 3.05 15.52 42.11
N GLN A 14 3.68 16.67 42.39
CA GLN A 14 4.20 17.57 41.34
C GLN A 14 5.62 17.21 40.90
N THR A 15 6.41 16.50 41.72
CA THR A 15 7.78 16.10 41.35
C THR A 15 7.85 14.89 40.42
N LYS A 16 6.74 14.15 40.22
CA LYS A 16 6.71 12.91 39.43
C LYS A 16 6.46 13.07 37.92
N SER A 17 6.16 14.28 37.46
CA SER A 17 5.99 14.56 36.01
C SER A 17 7.28 15.04 35.34
N GLN A 18 8.37 15.15 36.09
CA GLN A 18 9.70 15.42 35.58
C GLN A 18 10.64 14.29 36.04
N GLU A 19 10.32 13.05 35.67
CA GLU A 19 11.41 12.11 35.41
C GLU A 19 12.10 12.63 34.14
N VAL A 20 12.95 13.62 34.37
CA VAL A 20 13.99 14.04 33.44
C VAL A 20 14.68 12.76 33.02
N PHE A 21 14.52 12.41 31.74
CA PHE A 21 15.32 11.41 31.05
C PHE A 21 16.73 11.53 31.60
N GLN A 22 17.20 10.53 32.33
CA GLN A 22 18.55 10.48 32.85
C GLN A 22 19.48 10.32 31.63
N GLU A 23 19.83 11.47 31.04
CA GLU A 23 20.76 11.65 29.94
C GLU A 23 22.12 11.06 30.33
N LYS A 24 22.53 9.96 29.68
CA LYS A 24 23.85 9.79 29.02
C LYS A 24 24.29 8.34 28.76
N GLU A 25 23.55 7.33 29.21
CA GLU A 25 23.98 5.94 29.08
C GLU A 25 22.70 5.08 28.88
N LEU A 26 22.23 4.69 27.71
CA LEU A 26 22.85 4.34 26.43
C LEU A 26 21.87 4.76 25.33
N VAL A 27 22.15 5.83 24.59
CA VAL A 27 21.36 6.14 23.39
C VAL A 27 21.63 5.01 22.40
N THR A 28 20.66 4.15 22.16
CA THR A 28 20.82 3.06 21.19
C THR A 28 20.79 3.65 19.80
N PHE A 29 21.46 3.03 18.82
CA PHE A 29 21.40 3.48 17.42
C PHE A 29 19.96 3.63 16.91
N LYS A 30 19.03 2.79 17.40
CA LYS A 30 17.59 2.90 17.10
C LYS A 30 16.95 4.17 17.66
N ASP A 31 17.37 4.61 18.84
CA ASP A 31 16.86 5.83 19.47
C ASP A 31 17.32 7.08 18.71
N LEU A 32 18.51 7.01 18.08
CA LEU A 32 19.00 8.07 17.19
C LEU A 32 18.20 8.17 15.88
N LEU A 33 17.65 7.04 15.40
CA LEU A 33 16.83 6.98 14.19
C LEU A 33 15.35 7.26 14.47
N ALA A 34 14.93 7.17 15.72
CA ALA A 34 13.55 7.37 16.10
C ALA A 34 13.15 8.84 15.86
N PRO A 35 11.97 9.09 15.28
CA PRO A 35 11.45 10.45 15.17
C PRO A 35 11.08 10.98 16.56
N ASP A 36 11.17 12.29 16.72
CA ASP A 36 10.84 13.00 17.97
C ASP A 36 9.36 12.84 18.39
N VAL A 37 8.46 12.68 17.41
CA VAL A 37 7.02 12.49 17.62
C VAL A 37 6.49 11.39 16.70
N ILE A 38 5.60 10.53 17.19
CA ILE A 38 4.80 9.60 16.39
C ILE A 38 3.34 9.82 16.77
N ASP A 39 2.53 10.29 15.83
CA ASP A 39 1.08 10.46 16.02
C ASP A 39 0.34 9.86 14.83
N GLU A 40 -0.60 8.95 15.12
CA GLU A 40 -1.38 8.22 14.14
C GLU A 40 -2.77 8.84 14.02
N LYS A 41 -3.13 9.24 12.80
CA LYS A 41 -4.47 9.68 12.42
C LYS A 41 -5.04 8.74 11.37
N GLU A 42 -6.34 8.80 11.18
CA GLU A 42 -7.04 7.98 10.19
C GLU A 42 -6.53 8.22 8.76
N GLU A 43 -6.18 9.47 8.42
CA GLU A 43 -5.74 9.84 7.07
C GLU A 43 -4.21 9.94 6.91
N TYR A 44 -3.45 10.06 8.00
CA TYR A 44 -2.00 10.26 7.92
C TYR A 44 -1.31 9.88 9.23
N MET A 45 0.00 9.67 9.15
CA MET A 45 0.86 9.48 10.30
C MET A 45 1.90 10.61 10.34
N GLN A 46 1.98 11.32 11.47
CA GLN A 46 3.00 12.33 11.72
C GLN A 46 4.23 11.68 12.35
N LEU A 47 5.40 11.93 11.75
CA LEU A 47 6.71 11.48 12.20
C LEU A 47 7.62 12.70 12.40
N GLY A 48 7.71 13.19 13.63
CA GLY A 48 8.36 14.45 13.98
C GLY A 48 7.67 15.63 13.28
N GLY A 49 8.38 16.28 12.36
CA GLY A 49 7.83 17.34 11.49
C GLY A 49 7.33 16.87 10.12
N ASN A 50 7.50 15.57 9.79
CA ASN A 50 7.07 15.02 8.51
C ASN A 50 5.70 14.37 8.61
N TYR A 51 4.94 14.39 7.51
CA TYR A 51 3.66 13.73 7.40
C TYR A 51 3.75 12.63 6.35
N SER A 52 3.24 11.45 6.67
CA SER A 52 3.29 10.27 5.81
C SER A 52 1.89 9.70 5.61
N LEU A 53 1.60 9.31 4.37
CA LEU A 53 0.37 8.62 3.99
C LEU A 53 0.77 7.29 3.35
N THR A 54 0.25 6.19 3.88
CA THR A 54 0.47 4.85 3.34
C THR A 54 -0.81 4.36 2.69
N ILE A 55 -0.76 4.11 1.39
CA ILE A 55 -1.90 3.61 0.60
C ILE A 55 -1.63 2.15 0.22
N GLY A 56 -2.49 1.24 0.65
CA GLY A 56 -2.47 -0.16 0.23
C GLY A 56 -3.40 -0.40 -0.95
N ILE A 57 -2.89 -0.97 -2.05
CA ILE A 57 -3.68 -1.36 -3.23
C ILE A 57 -3.60 -2.88 -3.36
N LYS A 58 -4.76 -3.56 -3.30
CA LYS A 58 -4.83 -5.03 -3.31
C LYS A 58 -4.92 -5.64 -4.71
N ASP A 59 -5.33 -4.88 -5.73
CA ASP A 59 -5.48 -5.38 -7.09
C ASP A 59 -5.03 -4.33 -8.11
N TYR A 60 -4.35 -4.78 -9.16
CA TYR A 60 -3.96 -3.91 -10.27
C TYR A 60 -5.21 -3.58 -11.12
N PRO A 61 -5.36 -2.34 -11.63
CA PRO A 61 -6.50 -2.00 -12.47
C PRO A 61 -6.60 -2.90 -13.71
N LYS A 62 -7.80 -3.42 -13.99
CA LYS A 62 -8.08 -4.26 -15.17
C LYS A 62 -7.81 -3.53 -16.50
N HIS A 63 -8.03 -2.23 -16.52
CA HIS A 63 -7.72 -1.37 -17.65
C HIS A 63 -6.63 -0.40 -17.25
N VAL A 64 -5.44 -0.62 -17.78
CA VAL A 64 -4.31 0.27 -17.60
C VAL A 64 -4.26 1.20 -18.80
N PHE A 65 -4.61 2.46 -18.61
CA PHE A 65 -4.32 3.46 -19.64
C PHE A 65 -2.80 3.67 -19.70
N GLY A 66 -2.27 3.91 -20.91
CA GLY A 66 -0.87 4.31 -21.05
C GLY A 66 -0.59 5.49 -20.13
N ASN A 67 0.56 5.47 -19.43
CA ASN A 67 0.98 6.56 -18.54
C ASN A 67 0.15 6.69 -17.23
N TRP A 68 -0.53 5.63 -16.77
CA TRP A 68 -1.35 5.65 -15.55
C TRP A 68 -0.57 6.07 -14.27
N MET A 69 0.69 5.68 -14.12
CA MET A 69 1.56 6.08 -12.98
C MET A 69 2.26 7.42 -13.17
N SER A 70 1.95 8.14 -14.24
CA SER A 70 2.70 9.35 -14.58
C SER A 70 2.51 10.49 -13.61
N GLN A 71 1.34 10.59 -13.00
CA GLN A 71 1.05 11.58 -11.96
C GLN A 71 1.91 11.30 -10.74
N LEU A 72 1.97 10.04 -10.30
CA LEU A 72 2.84 9.59 -9.22
C LEU A 72 4.32 9.85 -9.54
N ARG A 73 4.76 9.56 -10.76
CA ARG A 73 6.14 9.86 -11.21
C ARG A 73 6.45 11.35 -11.21
N ARG A 74 5.47 12.21 -11.49
CA ARG A 74 5.62 13.67 -11.54
C ARG A 74 5.40 14.34 -10.18
N PHE A 75 5.08 13.56 -9.15
CA PHE A 75 4.89 14.07 -7.80
C PHE A 75 6.18 14.72 -7.31
N LYS A 76 6.10 16.00 -6.92
CA LYS A 76 7.23 16.74 -6.36
C LYS A 76 7.23 16.54 -4.85
N GLY A 77 7.85 15.45 -4.41
CA GLY A 77 7.98 15.12 -2.99
C GLY A 77 8.60 13.75 -2.76
N ASN A 78 8.71 13.36 -1.48
CA ASN A 78 9.20 12.05 -1.09
C ASN A 78 8.10 11.01 -1.34
N LEU A 79 8.32 10.11 -2.29
CA LEU A 79 7.41 9.02 -2.63
C LEU A 79 8.19 7.70 -2.65
N SER A 80 7.72 6.72 -1.89
CA SER A 80 8.23 5.34 -1.92
C SER A 80 7.12 4.41 -2.40
N ILE A 81 7.44 3.51 -3.33
CA ILE A 81 6.51 2.52 -3.88
C ILE A 81 7.11 1.15 -3.64
N SER A 82 6.40 0.30 -2.89
CA SER A 82 6.74 -1.11 -2.72
C SER A 82 5.69 -1.96 -3.41
N LEU A 83 6.13 -2.94 -4.21
CA LEU A 83 5.25 -3.86 -4.92
C LEU A 83 5.59 -5.29 -4.50
N HIS A 84 4.58 -6.01 -4.01
CA HIS A 84 4.67 -7.43 -3.73
C HIS A 84 3.91 -8.20 -4.82
N VAL A 85 4.62 -8.99 -5.63
CA VAL A 85 4.03 -9.80 -6.71
C VAL A 85 4.21 -11.27 -6.38
N GLU A 86 3.09 -11.97 -6.19
CA GLU A 86 3.08 -13.42 -6.04
C GLU A 86 2.96 -14.09 -7.40
N ARG A 87 3.78 -15.12 -7.63
CA ARG A 87 3.69 -15.93 -8.85
C ARG A 87 2.54 -16.90 -8.73
N LYS A 88 1.70 -16.96 -9.77
CA LYS A 88 0.72 -18.03 -9.97
C LYS A 88 1.28 -19.07 -10.92
N SER A 89 0.80 -20.31 -10.81
CA SER A 89 1.23 -21.39 -11.71
C SER A 89 0.76 -21.11 -13.15
N SER A 90 1.57 -21.49 -14.14
CA SER A 90 1.19 -21.41 -15.56
C SER A 90 -0.10 -22.20 -15.83
N GLU A 91 -0.25 -23.37 -15.21
CA GLU A 91 -1.41 -24.25 -15.36
C GLU A 91 -2.71 -23.60 -14.91
N ASP A 92 -2.71 -22.93 -13.74
CA ASP A 92 -3.90 -22.23 -13.24
C ASP A 92 -4.28 -21.07 -14.15
N MET A 93 -3.29 -20.36 -14.69
CA MET A 93 -3.51 -19.28 -15.65
C MET A 93 -4.06 -19.78 -16.98
N VAL A 94 -3.56 -20.91 -17.50
CA VAL A 94 -4.10 -21.56 -18.71
C VAL A 94 -5.56 -21.97 -18.50
N LYS A 95 -5.88 -22.62 -17.37
CA LYS A 95 -7.27 -22.97 -17.01
C LYS A 95 -8.17 -21.74 -16.98
N HIS A 96 -7.70 -20.64 -16.38
CA HIS A 96 -8.46 -19.39 -16.34
C HIS A 96 -8.68 -18.79 -17.74
N LEU A 97 -7.65 -18.74 -18.58
CA LEU A 97 -7.74 -18.20 -19.95
C LEU A 97 -8.68 -19.03 -20.83
N ASN A 98 -8.69 -20.35 -20.68
CA ASN A 98 -9.61 -21.24 -21.41
C ASN A 98 -11.09 -20.96 -21.11
N ILE A 99 -11.41 -20.47 -19.91
CA ILE A 99 -12.77 -20.05 -19.54
C ILE A 99 -13.04 -18.62 -20.05
N ALA A 100 -12.07 -17.71 -19.87
CA ALA A 100 -12.24 -16.30 -20.20
C ALA A 100 -12.39 -16.03 -21.70
N ILE A 101 -11.64 -16.72 -22.58
CA ILE A 101 -11.66 -16.48 -24.03
C ILE A 101 -13.06 -16.71 -24.66
N PRO A 102 -13.75 -17.84 -24.39
CA PRO A 102 -15.13 -18.04 -24.83
C PRO A 102 -16.11 -17.00 -24.27
N GLU A 103 -15.98 -16.61 -23.00
CA GLU A 103 -16.82 -15.60 -22.37
C GLU A 103 -16.66 -14.22 -23.02
N LEU A 104 -15.43 -13.83 -23.35
CA LEU A 104 -15.17 -12.59 -24.10
C LEU A 104 -15.71 -12.67 -25.53
N GLY A 105 -15.72 -13.87 -26.13
CA GLY A 105 -16.37 -14.12 -27.41
C GLY A 105 -17.89 -13.93 -27.36
N SER A 106 -18.55 -14.42 -26.32
CA SER A 106 -20.02 -14.36 -26.20
C SER A 106 -20.53 -12.93 -25.98
N ARG A 107 -19.77 -12.08 -25.29
CA ARG A 107 -20.09 -10.65 -25.07
C ARG A 107 -20.23 -9.85 -26.37
N THR A 108 -19.72 -10.37 -27.49
CA THR A 108 -19.78 -9.71 -28.81
C THR A 108 -21.14 -9.87 -29.50
N VAL A 109 -21.96 -10.85 -29.11
CA VAL A 109 -23.16 -11.25 -29.88
C VAL A 109 -24.28 -10.21 -29.81
N ASN A 110 -24.44 -9.50 -28.69
CA ASN A 110 -25.54 -8.54 -28.46
C ASN A 110 -25.06 -7.15 -28.04
N ALA A 111 -23.80 -6.79 -28.33
CA ALA A 111 -23.18 -5.57 -27.84
C ALA A 111 -23.06 -4.48 -28.91
N ASP A 112 -23.07 -3.22 -28.47
CA ASP A 112 -22.80 -2.04 -29.28
C ASP A 112 -21.43 -2.11 -29.97
N GLU A 113 -21.24 -1.41 -31.09
CA GLU A 113 -19.99 -1.48 -31.88
C GLU A 113 -18.72 -1.17 -31.06
N VAL A 114 -18.80 -0.23 -30.11
CA VAL A 114 -17.68 0.13 -29.23
C VAL A 114 -17.32 -1.03 -28.30
N LYS A 115 -18.31 -1.55 -27.57
CA LYS A 115 -18.14 -2.69 -26.64
C LYS A 115 -17.67 -3.95 -27.37
N LYS A 116 -18.14 -4.15 -28.61
CA LYS A 116 -17.68 -5.22 -29.49
C LYS A 116 -16.19 -5.10 -29.80
N ARG A 117 -15.70 -3.91 -30.16
CA ARG A 117 -14.26 -3.68 -30.41
C ARG A 117 -13.42 -3.87 -29.16
N GLU A 118 -13.88 -3.38 -28.01
CA GLU A 118 -13.20 -3.55 -26.73
C GLU A 118 -13.07 -5.05 -26.36
N SER A 119 -14.18 -5.79 -26.42
CA SER A 119 -14.20 -7.22 -26.10
C SER A 119 -13.34 -8.05 -27.06
N GLN A 120 -13.27 -7.67 -28.34
CA GLN A 120 -12.39 -8.32 -29.32
C GLN A 120 -10.91 -8.04 -29.04
N ALA A 121 -10.57 -6.81 -28.65
CA ALA A 121 -9.20 -6.44 -28.29
C ALA A 121 -8.74 -7.18 -27.02
N GLU A 122 -9.61 -7.28 -26.02
CA GLU A 122 -9.37 -8.04 -24.79
C GLU A 122 -9.17 -9.53 -25.09
N LYS A 123 -10.07 -10.13 -25.89
CA LYS A 123 -9.94 -11.52 -26.34
C LYS A 123 -8.59 -11.78 -27.02
N LYS A 124 -8.20 -10.91 -27.96
CA LYS A 124 -6.92 -11.02 -28.67
C LYS A 124 -5.71 -10.94 -27.72
N ASN A 125 -5.79 -10.13 -26.67
CA ASN A 125 -4.73 -10.04 -25.67
C ASN A 125 -4.67 -11.32 -24.81
N ALA A 126 -5.82 -11.89 -24.45
CA ALA A 126 -5.90 -13.15 -23.73
C ALA A 126 -5.31 -14.33 -24.54
N GLU A 127 -5.61 -14.42 -25.84
CA GLU A 127 -5.02 -15.41 -26.75
C GLU A 127 -3.49 -15.30 -26.82
N ARG A 128 -2.97 -14.07 -26.97
CA ARG A 128 -1.51 -13.84 -26.96
C ARG A 128 -0.84 -14.23 -25.65
N LEU A 129 -1.52 -14.04 -24.51
CA LEU A 129 -1.00 -14.46 -23.20
C LEU A 129 -0.97 -15.99 -23.11
N LEU A 130 -2.02 -16.65 -23.58
CA LEU A 130 -2.09 -18.10 -23.64
C LEU A 130 -0.94 -18.68 -24.49
N ASP A 131 -0.72 -18.12 -25.68
CA ASP A 131 0.37 -18.55 -26.57
C ASP A 131 1.74 -18.45 -25.88
N LYS A 132 2.00 -17.35 -25.17
CA LYS A 132 3.26 -17.15 -24.43
C LYS A 132 3.44 -18.16 -23.30
N LEU A 133 2.36 -18.49 -22.60
CA LEU A 133 2.41 -19.47 -21.50
C LEU A 133 2.67 -20.88 -22.03
N ILE A 134 2.04 -21.24 -23.15
CA ILE A 134 2.26 -22.54 -23.81
C ILE A 134 3.69 -22.64 -24.35
N ASP A 135 4.21 -21.56 -24.94
CA ASP A 135 5.57 -21.52 -25.48
C ASP A 135 6.64 -21.57 -24.36
N SER A 136 6.38 -20.93 -23.21
CA SER A 136 7.32 -20.95 -22.08
C SER A 136 7.40 -22.29 -21.35
N ASP A 137 6.35 -23.12 -21.44
CA ASP A 137 6.29 -24.45 -20.81
C ASP A 137 6.83 -25.57 -21.73
N ARG A 138 7.23 -25.25 -22.97
CA ARG A 138 7.88 -26.16 -23.93
C ARG A 138 9.40 -26.12 -23.85
#